data_AF-A0A2G9M662-F1
#
_entry.id   AF-A0A2G9M662-F1
#
_cell.length_a   1.000
_cell.length_b   1.000
_cell.length_c   1.000
_cell.angle_alpha   90.00
_cell.angle_beta   90.00
_cell.angle_gamma   90.00
#
_symmetry.space_group_name_H-M   'P 1'
#
loop_
_entity.id
_entity.type
_entity.pdbx_description
1 polymer ?
#
loop_
_entity_poly.entity_id
_entity_poly.type
_entity_poly.pdbx_seq_one_letter_code
_entity_poly.pdbx_strand_id
1 'polypeptide(L)'
;TDYVRVKMGYMPYDPDDAEVNRYVTELADYDERVTNLQYRPSPEEIGFLVRHIPVEVTGDPTERIEVSNYKDLPRVETNRIRGGVCLVMSMLALKAPKLWRPLSKWGNDFGLEWGFMERFLEIQKMKKSKKKPDDAAHKKGISPDFTYITDLVAGRPVLTYPLRHGGFRLRYGRARTTGYSAAGIHPSTMVVLDKYIAIGTQLKTERPGKAAAVTSVDSIEPPIVKLDDGSVLRLENPAEARQLAKQIAEIIYLGDILFSYGDFFDRSHVLVPAGYCEEWYLREVEAALGKGAGKEGLATRTG
;
A
#
# COMPACT_ATOMS: atom_id res chain seq x y z
N THR A 1 -12.72 23.37 4.74
CA THR A 1 -12.68 24.65 4.03
C THR A 1 -13.66 24.72 2.88
N ASP A 2 -13.67 23.74 1.97
CA ASP A 2 -14.60 23.77 0.81
C ASP A 2 -16.09 23.88 1.21
N TYR A 3 -16.53 23.16 2.25
CA TYR A 3 -17.90 23.33 2.77
C TYR A 3 -18.21 24.77 3.21
N VAL A 4 -17.25 25.46 3.83
CA VAL A 4 -17.42 26.87 4.23
C VAL A 4 -17.52 27.74 2.99
N ARG A 5 -16.69 27.50 1.96
CA ARG A 5 -16.78 28.19 0.66
C ARG A 5 -18.17 28.06 0.06
N VAL A 6 -18.71 26.84 0.00
CA VAL A 6 -20.08 26.57 -0.50
C VAL A 6 -21.14 27.30 0.32
N LYS A 7 -21.08 27.23 1.65
CA LYS A 7 -22.07 27.89 2.53
C LYS A 7 -22.01 29.41 2.49
N MET A 8 -20.85 29.98 2.21
CA MET A 8 -20.68 31.42 2.05
C MET A 8 -20.92 31.91 0.62
N GLY A 9 -21.23 31.00 -0.33
CA GLY A 9 -21.49 31.37 -1.72
C GLY A 9 -20.25 31.83 -2.51
N TYR A 10 -19.05 31.47 -2.07
CA TYR A 10 -17.82 31.80 -2.78
C TYR A 10 -17.60 30.87 -3.98
N MET A 11 -17.07 31.44 -5.06
CA MET A 11 -16.72 30.68 -6.26
C MET A 11 -15.56 29.70 -5.99
N PRO A 12 -15.48 28.59 -6.74
CA PRO A 12 -14.31 27.69 -6.70
C PRO A 12 -13.03 28.41 -7.10
N TYR A 13 -11.90 27.94 -6.57
CA TYR A 13 -10.56 28.37 -6.99
C TYR A 13 -10.32 28.08 -8.48
N ASP A 14 -9.76 29.06 -9.19
CA ASP A 14 -9.53 29.07 -10.64
C ASP A 14 -8.04 29.33 -10.97
N PRO A 15 -7.15 28.34 -10.73
CA PRO A 15 -5.73 28.51 -10.96
C PRO A 15 -5.43 28.68 -12.45
N ASP A 16 -4.55 29.61 -12.78
CA ASP A 16 -3.97 29.70 -14.12
C ASP A 16 -2.86 28.65 -14.33
N ASP A 17 -2.37 28.52 -15.56
CA ASP A 17 -1.32 27.55 -15.87
C ASP A 17 0.00 27.85 -15.15
N ALA A 18 0.31 29.11 -14.87
CA ALA A 18 1.53 29.50 -14.17
C ALA A 18 1.46 29.09 -12.69
N GLU A 19 0.32 29.27 -12.04
CA GLU A 19 0.05 28.79 -10.68
C GLU A 19 0.13 27.27 -10.62
N VAL A 20 -0.53 26.56 -11.54
CA VAL A 20 -0.46 25.08 -11.59
C VAL A 20 0.99 24.61 -11.68
N ASN A 21 1.78 25.19 -12.58
CA ASN A 21 3.17 24.82 -12.73
C ASN A 21 4.05 25.30 -11.56
N ARG A 22 3.66 26.36 -10.85
CA ARG A 22 4.27 26.75 -9.57
C ARG A 22 4.10 25.64 -8.53
N TYR A 23 2.91 25.06 -8.35
CA TYR A 23 2.73 23.92 -7.44
C TYR A 23 3.60 22.72 -7.84
N VAL A 24 3.65 22.37 -9.14
CA VAL A 24 4.48 21.27 -9.64
C VAL A 24 5.96 21.50 -9.31
N THR A 25 6.46 22.71 -9.59
CA THR A 25 7.86 23.09 -9.37
C THR A 25 8.19 23.12 -7.89
N GLU A 26 7.32 23.72 -7.09
CA GLU A 26 7.52 23.88 -5.64
C GLU A 26 7.53 22.54 -4.91
N LEU A 27 6.66 21.58 -5.29
CA LEU A 27 6.72 20.22 -4.76
C LEU A 27 7.99 19.48 -5.16
N ALA A 28 8.46 19.64 -6.41
CA ALA A 28 9.70 19.01 -6.87
C ALA A 28 10.92 19.58 -6.14
N ASP A 29 11.03 20.91 -6.05
CA ASP A 29 12.10 21.60 -5.33
C ASP A 29 12.09 21.23 -3.84
N TYR A 30 10.92 21.13 -3.20
CA TYR A 30 10.82 20.75 -1.81
C TYR A 30 11.29 19.30 -1.58
N ASP A 31 10.84 18.35 -2.41
CA ASP A 31 11.25 16.94 -2.33
C ASP A 31 12.77 16.78 -2.50
N GLU A 32 13.36 17.50 -3.46
CA GLU A 32 14.76 17.31 -3.84
C GLU A 32 15.75 18.11 -2.98
N ARG A 33 15.37 19.32 -2.55
CA ARG A 33 16.29 20.29 -1.95
C ARG A 33 16.03 20.55 -0.46
N VAL A 34 14.89 20.11 0.07
CA VAL A 34 14.50 20.33 1.48
C VAL A 34 14.34 19.01 2.22
N THR A 35 13.36 18.20 1.82
CA THR A 35 13.07 16.92 2.49
C THR A 35 12.21 16.01 1.62
N ASN A 36 12.52 14.72 1.66
CA ASN A 36 11.80 13.72 0.89
C ASN A 36 10.33 13.64 1.32
N LEU A 37 9.42 13.77 0.36
CA LEU A 37 7.99 13.62 0.58
C LEU A 37 7.62 12.16 0.88
N GLN A 38 6.61 11.96 1.73
CA GLN A 38 6.12 10.60 2.03
C GLN A 38 5.51 9.91 0.81
N TYR A 39 4.97 10.72 -0.10
CA TYR A 39 4.47 10.38 -1.41
C TYR A 39 4.86 11.51 -2.35
N ARG A 40 5.65 11.20 -3.37
CA ARG A 40 6.02 12.16 -4.42
C ARG A 40 4.98 12.03 -5.55
N PRO A 41 3.95 12.90 -5.62
CA PRO A 41 2.99 12.82 -6.70
C PRO A 41 3.68 13.26 -8.00
N SER A 42 3.32 12.64 -9.11
CA SER A 42 3.80 13.04 -10.43
C SER A 42 3.30 14.43 -10.83
N PRO A 43 3.98 15.14 -11.74
CA PRO A 43 3.50 16.43 -12.25
C PRO A 43 2.06 16.39 -12.77
N GLU A 44 1.66 15.27 -13.37
CA GLU A 44 0.28 15.04 -13.84
C GLU A 44 -0.72 14.93 -12.68
N GLU A 45 -0.37 14.22 -11.60
CA GLU A 45 -1.21 14.15 -10.40
C GLU A 45 -1.37 15.50 -9.72
N ILE A 46 -0.27 16.26 -9.58
CA ILE A 46 -0.28 17.60 -8.98
C ILE A 46 -1.13 18.53 -9.86
N GLY A 47 -0.86 18.56 -11.16
CA GLY A 47 -1.59 19.40 -12.10
C GLY A 47 -3.08 19.09 -12.13
N PHE A 48 -3.45 17.81 -12.09
CA PHE A 48 -4.85 17.40 -11.99
C PHE A 48 -5.48 17.89 -10.68
N LEU A 49 -4.83 17.66 -9.54
CA LEU A 49 -5.37 18.08 -8.24
C LEU A 49 -5.56 19.59 -8.16
N VAL A 50 -4.53 20.38 -8.49
CA VAL A 50 -4.59 21.84 -8.36
C VAL A 50 -5.73 22.42 -9.19
N ARG A 51 -5.95 21.91 -10.41
CA ARG A 51 -7.03 22.38 -11.30
C ARG A 51 -8.44 22.04 -10.84
N HIS A 52 -8.61 21.07 -9.93
CA HIS A 52 -9.93 20.59 -9.52
C HIS A 52 -10.24 20.80 -8.04
N ILE A 53 -9.24 21.07 -7.20
CA ILE A 53 -9.48 21.42 -5.80
C ILE A 53 -10.15 22.80 -5.76
N PRO A 54 -11.35 22.92 -5.18
CA PRO A 54 -12.15 24.14 -5.25
C PRO A 54 -11.68 25.25 -4.29
N VAL A 55 -10.60 25.03 -3.56
CA VAL A 55 -10.03 25.97 -2.59
C VAL A 55 -8.52 26.03 -2.81
N GLU A 56 -7.97 27.23 -2.89
CA GLU A 56 -6.52 27.41 -3.00
C GLU A 56 -5.80 26.82 -1.79
N VAL A 57 -4.77 26.00 -2.05
CA VAL A 57 -3.88 25.48 -1.01
C VAL A 57 -2.65 26.38 -0.95
N THR A 58 -2.74 27.45 -0.18
CA THR A 58 -1.67 28.44 -0.04
C THR A 58 -1.15 28.53 1.41
N GLY A 59 -0.15 29.38 1.65
CA GLY A 59 0.43 29.62 2.97
C GLY A 59 1.76 30.35 2.91
N ASP A 60 2.25 30.74 4.08
CA ASP A 60 3.53 31.45 4.23
C ASP A 60 4.72 30.58 3.81
N PRO A 61 5.82 31.18 3.31
CA PRO A 61 7.03 30.44 3.00
C PRO A 61 7.66 29.90 4.28
N THR A 62 7.94 28.60 4.30
CA THR A 62 8.63 27.95 5.43
C THR A 62 10.14 27.88 5.21
N GLU A 63 10.56 27.85 3.95
CA GLU A 63 11.96 27.69 3.58
C GLU A 63 12.60 29.02 3.16
N ARG A 64 13.91 29.11 3.35
CA ARG A 64 14.70 30.27 2.90
C ARG A 64 15.03 30.23 1.40
N ILE A 65 14.92 29.05 0.80
CA ILE A 65 15.26 28.84 -0.61
C ILE A 65 14.08 29.22 -1.51
N GLU A 66 14.43 29.78 -2.67
CA GLU A 66 13.47 30.10 -3.70
C GLU A 66 13.15 28.90 -4.59
N VAL A 67 11.94 28.93 -5.15
CA VAL A 67 11.53 28.03 -6.23
C VAL A 67 12.44 28.22 -7.45
N SER A 68 12.70 27.14 -8.16
CA SER A 68 13.55 27.11 -9.34
C SER A 68 12.91 27.83 -10.54
N ASN A 69 11.58 27.85 -10.64
CA ASN A 69 10.82 28.50 -11.71
C ASN A 69 9.45 29.01 -11.22
N TYR A 70 8.70 29.74 -12.06
CA TYR A 70 7.38 30.32 -11.77
C TYR A 70 7.39 31.28 -10.56
N LYS A 71 8.29 32.26 -10.65
CA LYS A 71 8.44 33.37 -9.70
C LYS A 71 7.51 34.54 -10.07
N ASP A 72 7.29 35.42 -9.10
CA ASP A 72 6.61 36.72 -9.25
C ASP A 72 5.18 36.58 -9.79
N LEU A 73 4.44 35.58 -9.31
CA LEU A 73 3.05 35.36 -9.69
C LEU A 73 2.13 36.32 -8.93
N PRO A 74 1.14 36.97 -9.58
CA PRO A 74 0.30 37.98 -8.94
C PRO A 74 -0.48 37.50 -7.71
N ARG A 75 -0.88 36.22 -7.69
CA ARG A 75 -1.65 35.58 -6.62
C ARG A 75 -0.79 34.84 -5.59
N VAL A 76 0.53 34.80 -5.77
CA VAL A 76 1.46 34.12 -4.86
C VAL A 76 2.43 35.14 -4.27
N GLU A 77 2.24 35.47 -3.00
CA GLU A 77 2.96 36.55 -2.31
C GLU A 77 4.48 36.32 -2.11
N THR A 78 5.00 35.15 -2.48
CA THR A 78 6.38 34.76 -2.22
C THR A 78 7.01 33.93 -3.35
N ASN A 79 8.31 34.12 -3.57
CA ASN A 79 9.16 33.26 -4.41
C ASN A 79 9.84 32.14 -3.62
N ARG A 80 9.68 32.12 -2.30
CA ARG A 80 10.24 31.07 -1.45
C ARG A 80 9.33 29.86 -1.37
N ILE A 81 9.93 28.70 -1.09
CA ILE A 81 9.18 27.46 -0.99
C ILE A 81 8.24 27.48 0.22
N ARG A 82 6.96 27.22 -0.06
CA ARG A 82 5.88 27.05 0.92
C ARG A 82 5.79 25.57 1.30
N GLY A 83 6.62 25.11 2.23
CA GLY A 83 6.68 23.70 2.64
C GLY A 83 5.34 23.15 3.15
N GLY A 84 4.54 23.99 3.83
CA GLY A 84 3.18 23.62 4.23
C GLY A 84 2.29 23.24 3.05
N VAL A 85 2.37 23.98 1.94
CA VAL A 85 1.64 23.67 0.70
C VAL A 85 2.11 22.35 0.10
N CYS A 86 3.43 22.14 0.00
CA CYS A 86 4.01 20.90 -0.50
C CYS A 86 3.55 19.68 0.30
N LEU A 87 3.54 19.79 1.63
CA LEU A 87 3.09 18.73 2.53
C LEU A 87 1.59 18.45 2.39
N VAL A 88 0.74 19.49 2.33
CA VAL A 88 -0.72 19.31 2.15
C VAL A 88 -1.02 18.64 0.82
N MET A 89 -0.41 19.10 -0.28
CA MET A 89 -0.63 18.53 -1.62
C MET A 89 -0.14 17.09 -1.71
N SER A 90 1.06 16.79 -1.17
CA SER A 90 1.59 15.43 -1.08
C SER A 90 0.67 14.50 -0.27
N MET A 91 0.20 14.96 0.89
CA MET A 91 -0.66 14.18 1.77
C MET A 91 -2.07 13.97 1.21
N LEU A 92 -2.62 14.97 0.52
CA LEU A 92 -3.89 14.86 -0.18
C LEU A 92 -3.82 13.77 -1.26
N ALA A 93 -2.77 13.79 -2.09
CA ALA A 93 -2.54 12.78 -3.11
C ALA A 93 -2.33 11.37 -2.52
N LEU A 94 -1.60 11.27 -1.39
CA LEU A 94 -1.39 9.99 -0.70
C LEU A 94 -2.67 9.44 -0.07
N LYS A 95 -3.49 10.30 0.56
CA LYS A 95 -4.69 9.91 1.30
C LYS A 95 -5.97 9.97 0.48
N ALA A 96 -5.88 10.32 -0.80
CA ALA A 96 -7.01 10.39 -1.73
C ALA A 96 -7.99 9.21 -1.64
N PRO A 97 -7.58 7.93 -1.60
CA PRO A 97 -8.53 6.82 -1.48
C PRO A 97 -9.31 6.84 -0.16
N LYS A 98 -8.63 7.19 0.94
CA LYS A 98 -9.22 7.24 2.29
C LYS A 98 -10.13 8.46 2.45
N LEU A 99 -9.80 9.58 1.80
CA LEU A 99 -10.64 10.77 1.75
C LEU A 99 -11.90 10.53 0.90
N TRP A 100 -11.73 9.94 -0.29
CA TRP A 100 -12.83 9.76 -1.24
C TRP A 100 -13.88 8.77 -0.74
N ARG A 101 -13.49 7.66 -0.11
CA ARG A 101 -14.41 6.61 0.33
C ARG A 101 -15.60 7.09 1.20
N PRO A 102 -15.42 7.94 2.22
CA PRO A 102 -16.54 8.55 2.93
C PRO A 102 -17.14 9.71 2.13
N LEU A 103 -16.33 10.57 1.51
CA LEU A 103 -16.80 11.77 0.80
C LEU A 103 -17.73 11.45 -0.37
N SER A 104 -17.52 10.33 -1.07
CA SER A 104 -18.38 9.86 -2.16
C SER A 104 -19.79 9.49 -1.69
N LYS A 105 -19.99 9.27 -0.38
CA LYS A 105 -21.29 8.87 0.20
C LYS A 105 -22.10 10.07 0.66
N TRP A 106 -21.46 11.05 1.28
CA TRP A 106 -22.15 12.18 1.92
C TRP A 106 -21.80 13.53 1.28
N GLY A 107 -20.77 13.64 0.44
CA GLY A 107 -20.29 14.91 -0.09
C GLY A 107 -21.36 15.71 -0.84
N ASN A 108 -22.18 15.01 -1.63
CA ASN A 108 -23.29 15.62 -2.38
C ASN A 108 -24.35 16.22 -1.46
N ASP A 109 -24.63 15.60 -0.30
CA ASP A 109 -25.59 16.11 0.69
C ASP A 109 -25.17 17.48 1.26
N PHE A 110 -23.87 17.79 1.17
CA PHE A 110 -23.25 19.03 1.63
C PHE A 110 -22.92 20.00 0.47
N GLY A 111 -23.32 19.68 -0.76
CA GLY A 111 -23.04 20.48 -1.96
C GLY A 111 -21.56 20.46 -2.38
N LEU A 112 -20.81 19.41 -2.02
CA LEU A 112 -19.39 19.27 -2.34
C LEU A 112 -19.21 18.48 -3.64
N GLU A 113 -18.70 19.14 -4.68
CA GLU A 113 -18.51 18.56 -6.02
C GLU A 113 -17.13 17.89 -6.17
N TRP A 114 -16.85 16.87 -5.35
CA TRP A 114 -15.54 16.19 -5.34
C TRP A 114 -15.45 14.96 -6.26
N GLY A 115 -16.35 14.83 -7.24
CA GLY A 115 -16.38 13.70 -8.18
C GLY A 115 -15.08 13.50 -8.97
N PHE A 116 -14.28 14.57 -9.14
CA PHE A 116 -12.95 14.50 -9.76
C PHE A 116 -11.99 13.52 -9.05
N MET A 117 -12.24 13.19 -7.78
CA MET A 117 -11.45 12.23 -7.03
C MET A 117 -11.48 10.82 -7.65
N GLU A 118 -12.57 10.41 -8.29
CA GLU A 118 -12.62 9.13 -9.01
C GLU A 118 -11.58 9.09 -10.12
N ARG A 119 -11.53 10.17 -10.92
CA ARG A 119 -10.57 10.31 -12.00
C ARG A 119 -9.13 10.41 -11.48
N PHE A 120 -8.92 11.15 -10.38
CA PHE A 120 -7.60 11.19 -9.74
C PHE A 120 -7.11 9.80 -9.32
N LEU A 121 -7.98 8.97 -8.74
CA LEU A 121 -7.64 7.61 -8.33
C LEU A 121 -7.31 6.70 -9.52
N GLU A 122 -7.90 6.93 -10.69
CA GLU A 122 -7.54 6.24 -11.93
C GLU A 122 -6.12 6.61 -12.39
N ILE A 123 -5.81 7.92 -12.44
CA ILE A 123 -4.48 8.43 -12.79
C ILE A 123 -3.42 7.80 -11.86
N GLN A 124 -3.69 7.81 -10.55
CA GLN A 124 -2.80 7.25 -9.55
C GLN A 124 -2.55 5.74 -9.75
N LYS A 125 -3.59 4.96 -10.05
CA LYS A 125 -3.47 3.52 -10.34
C LYS A 125 -2.61 3.25 -11.58
N MET A 126 -2.80 4.03 -12.64
CA MET A 126 -2.01 3.90 -13.87
C MET A 126 -0.51 4.15 -13.60
N LYS A 127 -0.18 5.21 -12.86
CA LYS A 127 1.22 5.52 -12.51
C LYS A 127 1.87 4.45 -11.64
N LYS A 128 1.19 3.99 -10.57
CA LYS A 128 1.74 2.98 -9.65
C LYS A 128 2.01 1.63 -10.31
N SER A 129 1.21 1.26 -11.31
CA SER A 129 1.34 -0.01 -12.02
C SER A 129 2.38 -0.02 -13.14
N LYS A 130 3.01 1.13 -13.45
CA LYS A 130 3.95 1.31 -14.58
C LYS A 130 3.44 0.76 -15.93
N LYS A 131 2.12 0.61 -16.10
CA LYS A 131 1.54 0.08 -17.35
C LYS A 131 1.52 1.14 -18.44
N LYS A 132 1.84 0.73 -19.69
CA LYS A 132 1.47 1.48 -20.90
C LYS A 132 -0.03 1.22 -21.22
N PRO A 133 -0.71 2.16 -21.92
CA PRO A 133 -2.16 2.08 -22.18
C PRO A 133 -2.65 0.79 -22.83
N ASP A 134 -1.81 0.07 -23.58
CA ASP A 134 -2.22 -1.07 -24.41
C ASP A 134 -2.38 -2.42 -23.66
N ASP A 135 -1.93 -2.54 -22.40
CA ASP A 135 -2.11 -3.76 -21.57
C ASP A 135 -3.31 -3.65 -20.59
N ALA A 136 -4.19 -2.68 -20.79
CA ALA A 136 -5.34 -2.40 -19.94
C ALA A 136 -6.63 -3.10 -20.39
N ALA A 137 -6.68 -3.63 -21.62
CA ALA A 137 -7.77 -4.45 -22.09
C ALA A 137 -7.60 -5.89 -21.55
N HIS A 138 -8.57 -6.38 -20.78
CA HIS A 138 -8.68 -7.76 -20.26
C HIS A 138 -7.96 -8.14 -18.96
N LYS A 139 -8.24 -7.43 -17.86
CA LYS A 139 -8.48 -8.09 -16.55
C LYS A 139 -9.12 -7.13 -15.54
N LYS A 140 -10.39 -7.37 -15.16
CA LYS A 140 -10.91 -6.95 -13.84
C LYS A 140 -10.06 -7.69 -12.80
N GLY A 141 -8.94 -7.11 -12.38
CA GLY A 141 -7.97 -7.78 -11.52
C GLY A 141 -7.04 -6.78 -10.82
N ILE A 142 -6.37 -7.24 -9.78
CA ILE A 142 -5.47 -6.44 -8.94
C ILE A 142 -4.21 -6.08 -9.73
N SER A 143 -3.88 -4.79 -9.79
CA SER A 143 -2.68 -4.29 -10.50
C SER A 143 -1.45 -4.33 -9.58
N PRO A 144 -0.25 -4.68 -10.07
CA PRO A 144 0.96 -4.61 -9.25
C PRO A 144 1.25 -3.19 -8.78
N ASP A 145 1.77 -3.03 -7.56
CA ASP A 145 2.22 -1.73 -7.02
C ASP A 145 3.73 -1.77 -6.68
N PHE A 146 4.53 -1.01 -7.44
CA PHE A 146 5.99 -0.97 -7.28
C PHE A 146 6.47 0.07 -6.25
N THR A 147 5.57 0.82 -5.61
CA THR A 147 5.92 1.93 -4.72
C THR A 147 6.85 1.52 -3.58
N TYR A 148 6.69 0.31 -3.03
CA TYR A 148 7.48 -0.16 -1.89
C TYR A 148 8.97 -0.44 -2.22
N ILE A 149 9.33 -0.56 -3.50
CA ILE A 149 10.70 -0.82 -3.98
C ILE A 149 11.42 0.46 -4.40
N THR A 150 10.70 1.55 -4.71
CA THR A 150 11.27 2.78 -5.31
C THR A 150 12.37 3.42 -4.45
N ASP A 151 12.22 3.41 -3.12
CA ASP A 151 13.18 3.99 -2.17
C ASP A 151 14.04 2.92 -1.50
N LEU A 152 14.58 1.98 -2.29
CA LEU A 152 15.45 0.94 -1.77
C LEU A 152 16.83 1.53 -1.44
N VAL A 153 17.15 1.56 -0.15
CA VAL A 153 18.49 1.93 0.34
C VAL A 153 19.39 0.69 0.33
N ALA A 154 20.68 0.87 0.07
CA ALA A 154 21.68 -0.19 0.16
C ALA A 154 21.57 -0.95 1.50
N GLY A 155 21.67 -2.28 1.44
CA GLY A 155 21.59 -3.16 2.61
C GLY A 155 20.17 -3.62 3.00
N ARG A 156 19.11 -3.10 2.36
CA ARG A 156 17.74 -3.63 2.54
C ARG A 156 17.43 -4.65 1.44
N PRO A 157 17.15 -5.92 1.76
CA PRO A 157 16.84 -6.92 0.74
C PRO A 157 15.43 -6.71 0.16
N VAL A 158 15.29 -6.96 -1.15
CA VAL A 158 13.99 -7.11 -1.79
C VAL A 158 13.60 -8.58 -1.71
N LEU A 159 12.57 -8.89 -0.92
CA LEU A 159 12.15 -10.27 -0.67
C LEU A 159 11.36 -10.86 -1.84
N THR A 160 10.52 -10.05 -2.48
CA THR A 160 9.74 -10.44 -3.65
C THR A 160 9.35 -9.21 -4.46
N TYR A 161 9.04 -9.41 -5.74
CA TYR A 161 8.45 -8.40 -6.61
C TYR A 161 6.91 -8.41 -6.49
N PRO A 162 6.23 -7.31 -6.86
CA PRO A 162 4.78 -7.19 -6.73
C PRO A 162 4.05 -8.33 -7.44
N LEU A 163 3.06 -8.94 -6.77
CA LEU A 163 2.25 -10.06 -7.28
C LEU A 163 3.05 -11.26 -7.86
N ARG A 164 4.34 -11.42 -7.53
CA ARG A 164 5.17 -12.50 -8.06
C ARG A 164 4.86 -13.84 -7.36
N HIS A 165 4.63 -14.88 -8.15
CA HIS A 165 4.54 -16.26 -7.66
C HIS A 165 5.85 -16.67 -6.96
N GLY A 166 5.73 -17.42 -5.86
CA GLY A 166 6.86 -17.80 -4.99
C GLY A 166 7.19 -16.76 -3.90
N GLY A 167 6.61 -15.56 -3.98
CA GLY A 167 6.61 -14.61 -2.86
C GLY A 167 5.75 -15.07 -1.68
N PHE A 168 5.49 -14.17 -0.74
CA PHE A 168 4.57 -14.45 0.35
C PHE A 168 3.14 -14.65 -0.17
N ARG A 169 2.48 -15.74 0.23
CA ARG A 169 1.05 -15.90 -0.01
C ARG A 169 0.27 -15.16 1.05
N LEU A 170 -0.71 -14.38 0.61
CA LEU A 170 -1.62 -13.71 1.52
C LEU A 170 -2.56 -14.73 2.19
N ARG A 171 -2.55 -14.73 3.52
CA ARG A 171 -3.57 -15.38 4.36
C ARG A 171 -4.27 -14.32 5.19
N TYR A 172 -5.60 -14.30 5.15
CA TYR A 172 -6.36 -13.43 6.04
C TYR A 172 -6.51 -14.07 7.41
N GLY A 173 -6.24 -13.31 8.46
CA GLY A 173 -6.49 -13.76 9.82
C GLY A 173 -5.83 -12.85 10.84
N ARG A 174 -6.01 -13.20 12.11
CA ARG A 174 -5.41 -12.48 13.23
C ARG A 174 -4.96 -13.47 14.29
N ALA A 175 -3.66 -13.64 14.43
CA ALA A 175 -3.03 -14.29 15.57
C ALA A 175 -2.87 -13.31 16.75
N ARG A 176 -2.56 -13.85 17.93
CA ARG A 176 -2.38 -13.10 19.20
C ARG A 176 -1.44 -11.89 19.08
N THR A 177 -0.42 -12.01 18.24
CA THR A 177 0.66 -11.04 18.02
C THR A 177 0.53 -10.27 16.70
N THR A 178 -0.64 -10.28 16.05
CA THR A 178 -0.85 -9.64 14.74
C THR A 178 -2.06 -8.69 14.74
N GLY A 179 -2.19 -7.89 13.67
CA GLY A 179 -3.13 -6.77 13.58
C GLY A 179 -2.49 -5.45 13.99
N TYR A 180 -3.21 -4.33 13.85
CA TYR A 180 -2.64 -2.98 14.05
C TYR A 180 -1.35 -2.77 13.24
N SER A 181 -1.38 -3.13 11.95
CA SER A 181 -0.19 -3.11 11.07
C SER A 181 0.93 -4.08 11.44
N ALA A 182 0.68 -5.07 12.30
CA ALA A 182 1.57 -6.20 12.51
C ALA A 182 1.15 -7.40 11.65
N ALA A 183 2.09 -7.95 10.89
CA ALA A 183 1.94 -9.12 10.04
C ALA A 183 2.61 -10.34 10.68
N GLY A 184 2.05 -11.54 10.45
CA GLY A 184 2.64 -12.79 10.91
C GLY A 184 3.34 -13.53 9.77
N ILE A 185 4.55 -14.05 10.01
CA ILE A 185 5.20 -15.00 9.10
C ILE A 185 5.65 -16.24 9.87
N HIS A 186 5.86 -17.33 9.14
CA HIS A 186 6.36 -18.56 9.72
C HIS A 186 7.83 -18.38 10.23
N PRO A 187 8.18 -18.86 11.44
CA PRO A 187 9.54 -18.73 11.98
C PRO A 187 10.61 -19.41 11.12
N SER A 188 10.31 -20.49 10.41
CA SER A 188 11.24 -21.08 9.45
C SER A 188 11.57 -20.14 8.29
N THR A 189 10.62 -19.30 7.84
CA THR A 189 10.89 -18.29 6.81
C THR A 189 11.94 -17.29 7.27
N MET A 190 11.90 -16.87 8.54
CA MET A 190 12.91 -15.99 9.13
C MET A 190 14.32 -16.61 9.06
N VAL A 191 14.42 -17.93 9.31
CA VAL A 191 15.69 -18.66 9.24
C VAL A 191 16.19 -18.81 7.81
N VAL A 192 15.30 -19.21 6.89
CA VAL A 192 15.61 -19.40 5.46
C VAL A 192 16.07 -18.10 4.80
N LEU A 193 15.55 -16.95 5.27
CA LEU A 193 15.98 -15.61 4.83
C LEU A 193 17.23 -15.10 5.57
N ASP A 194 18.11 -16.01 6.01
CA ASP A 194 19.35 -15.71 6.74
C ASP A 194 19.17 -14.72 7.90
N LYS A 195 18.00 -14.80 8.57
CA LYS A 195 17.64 -13.94 9.72
C LYS A 195 17.64 -12.43 9.41
N TYR A 196 17.56 -12.04 8.14
CA TYR A 196 17.30 -10.64 7.74
C TYR A 196 15.97 -10.13 8.29
N ILE A 197 15.01 -11.04 8.46
CA ILE A 197 13.75 -10.76 9.12
C ILE A 197 13.75 -11.42 10.49
N ALA A 198 13.61 -10.61 11.52
CA ALA A 198 13.34 -11.02 12.88
C ALA A 198 12.01 -10.44 13.38
N ILE A 199 11.55 -10.91 14.53
CA ILE A 199 10.40 -10.32 15.23
C ILE A 199 10.66 -8.83 15.47
N GLY A 200 9.71 -7.98 15.10
CA GLY A 200 9.81 -6.52 15.17
C GLY A 200 10.41 -5.86 13.92
N THR A 201 10.92 -6.63 12.95
CA THR A 201 11.43 -6.08 11.68
C THR A 201 10.29 -5.42 10.92
N GLN A 202 10.51 -4.17 10.48
CA GLN A 202 9.55 -3.45 9.66
C GLN A 202 9.76 -3.79 8.19
N LEU A 203 8.77 -4.43 7.57
CA LEU A 203 8.73 -4.64 6.13
C LEU A 203 7.99 -3.50 5.44
N LYS A 204 8.54 -3.01 4.33
CA LYS A 204 7.76 -2.24 3.35
C LYS A 204 6.97 -3.23 2.51
N THR A 205 5.65 -3.05 2.42
CA THR A 205 4.75 -4.03 1.80
C THR A 205 3.99 -3.43 0.64
N GLU A 206 3.69 -4.24 -0.37
CA GLU A 206 2.81 -3.86 -1.48
C GLU A 206 1.39 -3.55 -0.98
N ARG A 207 0.87 -4.43 -0.10
CA ARG A 207 -0.46 -4.39 0.50
C ARG A 207 -0.40 -5.01 1.91
N PRO A 208 -1.34 -4.69 2.81
CA PRO A 208 -2.41 -3.69 2.70
C PRO A 208 -1.97 -2.24 2.91
N GLY A 209 -0.68 -1.95 3.05
CA GLY A 209 -0.18 -0.60 2.76
C GLY A 209 1.31 -0.44 3.03
N LYS A 210 1.77 0.77 3.36
CA LYS A 210 3.19 1.15 3.26
C LYS A 210 4.17 0.26 4.03
N ALA A 211 3.82 -0.08 5.28
CA ALA A 211 4.66 -0.95 6.10
C ALA A 211 3.85 -1.83 7.04
N ALA A 212 4.50 -2.92 7.48
CA ALA A 212 4.03 -3.82 8.51
C ALA A 212 5.20 -4.27 9.41
N ALA A 213 4.95 -4.35 10.72
CA ALA A 213 5.89 -4.96 11.66
C ALA A 213 5.71 -6.48 11.65
N VAL A 214 6.78 -7.24 11.59
CA VAL A 214 6.71 -8.71 11.48
C VAL A 214 6.70 -9.37 12.86
N THR A 215 5.86 -10.38 13.02
CA THR A 215 5.84 -11.28 14.18
C THR A 215 5.81 -12.74 13.73
N SER A 216 5.95 -13.68 14.68
CA SER A 216 5.97 -15.11 14.39
C SER A 216 4.58 -15.73 14.53
N VAL A 217 4.18 -16.51 13.54
CA VAL A 217 3.00 -17.39 13.59
C VAL A 217 3.43 -18.75 13.03
N ASP A 218 3.43 -19.78 13.86
CA ASP A 218 3.89 -21.14 13.54
C ASP A 218 2.79 -22.04 12.98
N SER A 219 1.53 -21.58 13.02
CA SER A 219 0.37 -22.33 12.51
C SER A 219 0.03 -22.08 11.04
N ILE A 220 0.80 -21.24 10.33
CA ILE A 220 0.58 -20.89 8.92
C ILE A 220 1.61 -21.57 8.03
N GLU A 221 1.43 -21.55 6.70
CA GLU A 221 2.32 -22.32 5.82
C GLU A 221 3.78 -21.85 5.89
N PRO A 222 4.73 -22.78 6.09
CA PRO A 222 6.17 -22.52 6.09
C PRO A 222 6.72 -22.27 4.67
N PRO A 223 8.02 -21.93 4.53
CA PRO A 223 8.65 -21.84 3.22
C PRO A 223 8.84 -23.23 2.59
N ILE A 224 8.89 -23.25 1.25
CA ILE A 224 9.31 -24.41 0.46
C ILE A 224 10.63 -24.06 -0.23
N VAL A 225 11.62 -24.92 -0.05
CA VAL A 225 12.99 -24.70 -0.52
C VAL A 225 13.48 -25.88 -1.34
N LYS A 226 14.43 -25.61 -2.22
CA LYS A 226 15.22 -26.61 -2.94
C LYS A 226 16.62 -26.64 -2.35
N LEU A 227 17.12 -27.83 -2.05
CA LEU A 227 18.48 -28.04 -1.57
C LEU A 227 19.47 -28.24 -2.72
N ASP A 228 20.78 -28.16 -2.42
CA ASP A 228 21.88 -28.35 -3.37
C ASP A 228 21.88 -29.74 -4.03
N ASP A 229 21.33 -30.76 -3.35
CA ASP A 229 21.16 -32.13 -3.89
C ASP A 229 19.95 -32.27 -4.84
N GLY A 230 19.17 -31.19 -5.02
CA GLY A 230 17.96 -31.14 -5.83
C GLY A 230 16.66 -31.49 -5.10
N SER A 231 16.73 -31.93 -3.84
CA SER A 231 15.56 -32.25 -3.01
C SER A 231 14.71 -31.00 -2.74
N VAL A 232 13.38 -31.15 -2.73
CA VAL A 232 12.43 -30.08 -2.42
C VAL A 232 11.75 -30.38 -1.10
N LEU A 233 11.85 -29.46 -0.14
CA LEU A 233 11.37 -29.66 1.22
C LEU A 233 10.46 -28.51 1.67
N ARG A 234 9.41 -28.86 2.41
CA ARG A 234 8.58 -27.92 3.16
C ARG A 234 9.10 -27.84 4.59
N LEU A 235 9.62 -26.68 5.00
CA LEU A 235 10.35 -26.54 6.28
C LEU A 235 9.45 -26.06 7.42
N GLU A 236 8.67 -26.97 8.01
CA GLU A 236 7.78 -26.68 9.13
C GLU A 236 8.53 -26.41 10.44
N ASN A 237 9.68 -27.03 10.67
CA ASN A 237 10.39 -26.89 11.93
C ASN A 237 11.54 -25.86 11.81
N PRO A 238 11.57 -24.78 12.62
CA PRO A 238 12.67 -23.82 12.60
C PRO A 238 14.04 -24.42 12.97
N ALA A 239 14.09 -25.49 13.75
CA ALA A 239 15.34 -26.18 14.09
C ALA A 239 15.94 -26.89 12.88
N GLU A 240 15.10 -27.59 12.12
CA GLU A 240 15.48 -28.23 10.86
C GLU A 240 15.91 -27.19 9.83
N ALA A 241 15.15 -26.10 9.69
CA ALA A 241 15.50 -24.99 8.81
C ALA A 241 16.90 -24.42 9.12
N ARG A 242 17.33 -24.39 10.38
CA ARG A 242 18.69 -23.93 10.75
C ARG A 242 19.78 -24.91 10.35
N GLN A 243 19.50 -26.20 10.42
CA GLN A 243 20.47 -27.25 10.02
C GLN A 243 20.67 -27.23 8.51
N LEU A 244 19.59 -27.02 7.76
CA LEU A 244 19.60 -27.06 6.30
C LEU A 244 19.88 -25.69 5.65
N ALA A 245 19.88 -24.58 6.40
CA ALA A 245 20.03 -23.22 5.85
C ALA A 245 21.20 -23.04 4.87
N LYS A 246 22.33 -23.69 5.14
CA LYS A 246 23.54 -23.60 4.30
C LYS A 246 23.48 -24.44 3.02
N GLN A 247 22.53 -25.36 2.94
CA GLN A 247 22.34 -26.30 1.83
C GLN A 247 21.20 -25.86 0.91
N ILE A 248 20.58 -24.70 1.17
CA ILE A 248 19.46 -24.17 0.38
C ILE A 248 20.03 -23.54 -0.89
N ALA A 249 19.73 -24.17 -2.03
CA ALA A 249 20.07 -23.66 -3.35
C ALA A 249 19.08 -22.58 -3.82
N GLU A 250 17.78 -22.78 -3.54
CA GLU A 250 16.71 -21.90 -4.02
C GLU A 250 15.53 -21.87 -3.05
N ILE A 251 14.94 -20.68 -2.85
CA ILE A 251 13.68 -20.53 -2.12
C ILE A 251 12.56 -20.46 -3.16
N ILE A 252 11.77 -21.54 -3.27
CA ILE A 252 10.68 -21.65 -4.24
C ILE A 252 9.46 -20.84 -3.77
N TYR A 253 9.22 -20.86 -2.46
CA TYR A 253 8.06 -20.24 -1.84
C TYR A 253 8.42 -19.70 -0.46
N LEU A 254 8.13 -18.42 -0.20
CA LEU A 254 8.44 -17.78 1.09
C LEU A 254 7.55 -18.24 2.25
N GLY A 255 6.41 -18.87 1.97
CA GLY A 255 5.41 -19.18 2.99
C GLY A 255 4.28 -18.15 3.04
N ASP A 256 3.45 -18.29 4.07
CA ASP A 256 2.34 -17.38 4.32
C ASP A 256 2.81 -16.06 4.95
N ILE A 257 2.12 -14.98 4.57
CA ILE A 257 2.06 -13.76 5.37
C ILE A 257 0.62 -13.50 5.82
N LEU A 258 0.45 -13.42 7.14
CA LEU A 258 -0.84 -13.24 7.78
C LEU A 258 -1.13 -11.74 7.95
N PHE A 259 -2.25 -11.28 7.38
CA PHE A 259 -2.77 -9.93 7.58
C PHE A 259 -4.20 -9.94 8.10
N SER A 260 -4.51 -9.00 9.00
CA SER A 260 -5.88 -8.84 9.45
C SER A 260 -6.73 -8.15 8.38
N TYR A 261 -8.00 -8.56 8.28
CA TYR A 261 -9.01 -7.82 7.50
C TYR A 261 -9.03 -6.32 7.87
N GLY A 262 -8.88 -6.01 9.16
CA GLY A 262 -8.89 -4.62 9.65
C GLY A 262 -7.82 -3.74 9.00
N ASP A 263 -6.64 -4.31 8.66
CA ASP A 263 -5.56 -3.57 8.03
C ASP A 263 -5.90 -3.17 6.58
N PHE A 264 -6.64 -4.02 5.85
CA PHE A 264 -7.17 -3.69 4.52
C PHE A 264 -8.28 -2.65 4.61
N PHE A 265 -9.20 -2.84 5.56
CA PHE A 265 -10.36 -1.99 5.73
C PHE A 265 -9.98 -0.55 6.09
N ASP A 266 -9.09 -0.35 7.06
CA ASP A 266 -8.66 0.99 7.49
C ASP A 266 -7.92 1.76 6.39
N ARG A 267 -7.13 1.04 5.58
CA ARG A 267 -6.32 1.62 4.50
C ARG A 267 -7.08 1.78 3.18
N SER A 268 -8.36 1.40 3.15
CA SER A 268 -9.22 1.46 1.97
C SER A 268 -8.64 0.72 0.75
N HIS A 269 -7.92 -0.38 1.02
CA HIS A 269 -7.48 -1.28 -0.03
C HIS A 269 -8.59 -2.27 -0.38
N VAL A 270 -8.68 -2.61 -1.67
CA VAL A 270 -9.51 -3.73 -2.12
C VAL A 270 -8.95 -5.04 -1.54
N LEU A 271 -9.86 -5.95 -1.18
CA LEU A 271 -9.45 -7.29 -0.79
C LEU A 271 -8.80 -8.00 -1.98
N VAL A 272 -7.67 -8.62 -1.70
CA VAL A 272 -6.96 -9.51 -2.62
C VAL A 272 -7.48 -10.94 -2.41
N PRO A 273 -7.65 -11.76 -3.47
CA PRO A 273 -7.93 -13.18 -3.31
C PRO A 273 -6.91 -13.81 -2.35
N ALA A 274 -7.40 -14.44 -1.30
CA ALA A 274 -6.54 -15.19 -0.38
C ALA A 274 -6.11 -16.51 -1.01
N GLY A 275 -4.98 -17.04 -0.54
CA GLY A 275 -4.69 -18.46 -0.74
C GLY A 275 -5.75 -19.32 -0.05
N TYR A 276 -6.12 -20.45 -0.66
CA TYR A 276 -6.97 -21.43 0.00
C TYR A 276 -6.26 -21.98 1.24
N CYS A 277 -6.98 -22.06 2.36
CA CYS A 277 -6.44 -22.40 3.67
C CYS A 277 -7.45 -23.22 4.48
N GLU A 278 -6.96 -23.81 5.56
CA GLU A 278 -7.73 -24.72 6.41
C GLU A 278 -8.97 -24.05 7.01
N GLU A 279 -8.91 -22.76 7.37
CA GLU A 279 -10.07 -22.04 7.91
C GLU A 279 -11.19 -21.92 6.88
N TRP A 280 -10.85 -21.78 5.60
CA TRP A 280 -11.84 -21.80 4.53
C TRP A 280 -12.36 -23.22 4.33
N TYR A 281 -11.47 -24.20 4.16
CA TYR A 281 -11.84 -25.60 3.99
C TYR A 281 -12.82 -26.08 5.06
N LEU A 282 -12.55 -25.76 6.34
CA LEU A 282 -13.43 -26.09 7.45
C LEU A 282 -14.85 -25.54 7.27
N ARG A 283 -15.01 -24.31 6.73
CA ARG A 283 -16.34 -23.74 6.45
C ARG A 283 -17.05 -24.43 5.30
N GLU A 284 -16.33 -24.87 4.28
CA GLU A 284 -16.90 -25.65 3.18
C GLU A 284 -17.35 -27.03 3.66
N VAL A 285 -16.54 -27.68 4.50
CA VAL A 285 -16.89 -28.96 5.13
C VAL A 285 -18.11 -28.81 6.05
N GLU A 286 -18.15 -27.81 6.93
CA GLU A 286 -19.32 -27.51 7.78
C GLU A 286 -20.60 -27.27 6.95
N ALA A 287 -20.48 -26.54 5.84
CA ALA A 287 -21.60 -26.29 4.95
C ALA A 287 -22.08 -27.59 4.25
N ALA A 288 -21.14 -28.44 3.83
CA ALA A 288 -21.45 -29.72 3.20
C ALA A 288 -22.06 -30.75 4.17
N LEU A 289 -21.65 -30.74 5.44
CA LEU A 289 -22.16 -31.64 6.49
C LEU A 289 -23.51 -31.19 7.08
N GLY A 290 -23.91 -29.93 6.88
CA GLY A 290 -25.13 -29.34 7.43
C GLY A 290 -24.95 -28.78 8.85
N LYS A 291 -25.72 -27.74 9.20
CA LYS A 291 -25.67 -27.08 10.53
C LYS A 291 -26.10 -28.05 11.64
N GLY A 292 -25.14 -28.74 12.27
CA GLY A 292 -25.42 -29.62 13.42
C GLY A 292 -24.40 -30.72 13.67
N ALA A 293 -23.53 -31.05 12.72
CA ALA A 293 -22.41 -31.98 12.97
C ALA A 293 -21.28 -31.21 13.66
N GLY A 294 -21.28 -31.20 15.00
CA GLY A 294 -20.15 -30.71 15.78
C GLY A 294 -18.85 -31.47 15.51
N LYS A 295 -17.75 -31.05 16.15
CA LYS A 295 -16.39 -31.60 15.98
C LYS A 295 -16.27 -33.14 16.01
N GLU A 296 -17.21 -33.83 16.65
CA GLU A 296 -17.25 -35.30 16.73
C GLU A 296 -17.61 -35.99 15.39
N GLY A 297 -18.30 -35.29 14.48
CA GLY A 297 -18.64 -35.80 13.15
C GLY A 297 -17.48 -35.80 12.14
N LEU A 298 -16.37 -35.11 12.44
CA LEU A 298 -15.20 -35.08 11.57
C LEU A 298 -14.43 -36.41 11.61
N ALA A 299 -14.22 -36.98 12.80
CA ALA A 299 -13.38 -38.17 12.98
C ALA A 299 -13.97 -39.46 12.39
N THR A 300 -15.29 -39.49 12.14
CA THR A 300 -16.00 -40.67 11.63
C THR A 300 -16.18 -40.69 10.12
N ARG A 301 -15.90 -39.58 9.41
CA ARG A 301 -16.11 -39.49 7.95
C ARG A 301 -14.85 -39.25 7.14
N THR A 302 -13.78 -38.76 7.76
CA THR A 302 -12.43 -38.76 7.19
C THR A 302 -11.64 -39.87 7.88
N GLY A 303 -11.73 -41.08 7.33
CA GLY A 303 -10.99 -42.25 7.83
C GLY A 303 -9.48 -42.04 7.88
#